data_AF-A0A0M5IJ63-F1
#
_entry.id   AF-A0A0M5IJ63-F1
#
_cell.length_a   1.000
_cell.length_b   1.000
_cell.length_c   1.000
_cell.angle_alpha   90.00
_cell.angle_beta   90.00
_cell.angle_gamma   90.00
#
_symmetry.space_group_name_H-M   'P 1'
#
loop_
_entity.id
_entity.type
_entity.pdbx_description
1 polymer ?
#
loop_
_entity_poly.entity_id
_entity_poly.type
_entity_poly.pdbx_seq_one_letter_code
_entity_poly.pdbx_strand_id
1 'polypeptide(L)'
;MPQFVACKFRPDDQRSYTYVWDGEPLNVGDVVKVPDRSGDGWKRVHVASISNDAPPFECKPILGLAPEEDEPAPEPETAASALDGDDGLPF
;
A
#
# COMPACT_ATOMS: atom_id res chain seq x y z
N MET A 1 2.42 -6.56 22.65
CA MET A 1 3.89 -6.46 22.61
C MET A 1 4.24 -6.20 21.15
N PRO A 2 5.01 -5.14 20.84
CA PRO A 2 5.17 -4.70 19.46
C PRO A 2 5.90 -5.76 18.63
N GLN A 3 5.35 -6.05 17.45
CA GLN A 3 5.96 -6.90 16.45
C GLN A 3 6.54 -6.05 15.33
N PHE A 4 7.69 -6.44 14.83
CA PHE A 4 8.36 -5.82 13.69
C PHE A 4 8.12 -6.68 12.45
N VAL A 5 7.32 -6.15 11.54
CA VAL A 5 6.77 -6.89 10.42
C VAL A 5 7.43 -6.41 9.14
N ALA A 6 8.16 -7.31 8.47
CA ALA A 6 8.75 -7.04 7.18
C ALA A 6 7.70 -7.29 6.09
N CYS A 7 7.29 -6.23 5.42
CA CYS A 7 6.24 -6.27 4.41
C CYS A 7 6.77 -5.96 3.02
N LYS A 8 6.10 -6.50 2.00
CA LYS A 8 6.38 -6.26 0.59
C LYS A 8 5.15 -5.70 -0.10
N PHE A 9 5.33 -4.75 -1.03
CA PHE A 9 4.21 -4.19 -1.80
C PHE A 9 3.61 -5.18 -2.79
N ARG A 10 4.38 -6.16 -3.23
CA ARG A 10 3.96 -7.27 -4.09
C ARG A 10 4.62 -8.55 -3.60
N PRO A 11 4.00 -9.73 -3.78
CA PRO A 11 4.60 -11.00 -3.37
C PRO A 11 5.94 -11.28 -4.05
N ASP A 12 6.08 -10.87 -5.32
CA ASP A 12 7.32 -11.00 -6.11
C ASP A 12 8.35 -9.89 -5.84
N ASP A 13 8.01 -8.90 -5.01
CA ASP A 13 8.91 -7.77 -4.76
C ASP A 13 10.19 -8.23 -4.04
N GLN A 14 11.34 -7.75 -4.49
CA GLN A 14 12.63 -8.06 -3.87
C GLN A 14 12.89 -7.22 -2.62
N ARG A 15 12.21 -6.08 -2.46
CA ARG A 15 12.42 -5.16 -1.33
C ARG A 15 11.35 -5.40 -0.27
N SER A 16 11.82 -5.60 0.95
CA SER A 16 10.98 -5.63 2.15
C SER A 16 11.23 -4.40 3.01
N TYR A 17 10.17 -3.85 3.58
CA TYR A 17 10.20 -2.71 4.47
C TYR A 17 9.64 -3.11 5.83
N THR A 18 10.32 -2.73 6.91
CA THR A 18 9.92 -3.10 8.27
C THR A 18 8.98 -2.06 8.86
N TYR A 19 7.88 -2.53 9.42
CA TYR A 19 6.86 -1.73 10.09
C TYR A 19 6.65 -2.25 11.52
N VAL A 20 6.14 -1.38 12.40
CA VAL A 20 5.81 -1.76 13.78
C VAL A 20 4.31 -2.00 13.93
N TRP A 21 3.95 -3.04 14.67
CA TRP A 21 2.57 -3.39 14.96
C TRP A 21 2.37 -3.69 16.44
N ASP A 22 1.49 -2.92 17.10
CA ASP A 22 1.20 -3.04 18.53
C ASP A 22 -0.10 -3.83 18.83
N GLY A 23 -0.77 -4.34 17.80
CA GLY A 23 -2.04 -5.05 17.93
C GLY A 23 -1.90 -6.56 18.16
N GLU A 24 -2.90 -7.31 17.68
CA GLU A 24 -2.92 -8.78 17.75
C GLU A 24 -1.84 -9.40 16.85
N PRO A 25 -1.26 -10.55 17.22
CA PRO A 25 -0.19 -11.15 16.46
C PRO A 25 -0.60 -11.43 15.01
N LEU A 26 0.16 -10.88 14.07
CA LEU A 26 -0.03 -11.13 12.63
C LEU A 26 0.64 -12.44 12.22
N ASN A 27 0.27 -12.96 11.05
CA ASN A 27 0.88 -14.13 10.44
C ASN A 27 1.57 -13.77 9.12
N VAL A 28 2.56 -14.59 8.73
CA VAL A 28 3.18 -14.48 7.41
C VAL A 28 2.17 -14.84 6.34
N GLY A 29 2.08 -14.01 5.30
CA GLY A 29 1.06 -14.12 4.24
C GLY A 29 -0.13 -13.17 4.42
N ASP A 30 -0.35 -12.64 5.62
CA ASP A 30 -1.40 -11.65 5.86
C ASP A 30 -1.18 -10.38 5.03
N VAL A 31 -2.28 -9.66 4.82
CA VAL A 31 -2.27 -8.40 4.07
C VAL A 31 -2.65 -7.26 5.01
N VAL A 32 -1.78 -6.26 5.10
CA VAL A 32 -1.92 -5.14 6.03
C VAL A 32 -1.86 -3.80 5.30
N LYS A 33 -2.40 -2.76 5.93
CA LYS A 33 -2.35 -1.38 5.46
C LYS A 33 -1.25 -0.61 6.16
N VAL A 34 -0.36 -0.01 5.38
CA VAL A 34 0.72 0.85 5.87
C VAL A 34 0.54 2.27 5.33
N PRO A 35 0.98 3.30 6.07
CA PRO A 35 0.89 4.68 5.58
C PRO A 35 1.80 4.87 4.36
N ASP A 36 1.30 5.60 3.37
CA ASP A 36 2.10 6.00 2.22
C ASP A 36 3.26 6.95 2.63
N ARG A 37 4.22 7.17 1.72
CA ARG A 37 5.28 8.14 1.92
C ARG A 37 4.76 9.54 2.27
N SER A 38 3.65 9.96 1.66
CA SER A 38 3.07 11.30 1.88
C SER A 38 2.21 11.40 3.13
N GLY A 39 1.82 10.28 3.76
CA GLY A 39 0.96 10.27 4.96
C GLY A 39 -0.53 10.56 4.72
N ASP A 40 -0.92 11.00 3.52
CA ASP A 40 -2.30 11.31 3.16
C ASP A 40 -3.10 10.08 2.67
N GLY A 41 -2.45 8.93 2.60
CA GLY A 41 -3.06 7.69 2.12
C GLY A 41 -2.42 6.46 2.71
N TRP A 42 -2.97 5.31 2.35
CA TRP A 42 -2.46 4.00 2.76
C TRP A 42 -2.15 3.15 1.54
N LYS A 43 -1.27 2.17 1.74
CA LYS A 43 -0.94 1.16 0.75
C LYS A 43 -1.10 -0.22 1.34
N ARG A 44 -1.52 -1.15 0.50
CA ARG A 44 -1.61 -2.56 0.80
C ARG A 44 -0.24 -3.21 0.67
N VAL A 45 0.15 -4.01 1.66
CA VAL A 45 1.41 -4.76 1.65
C VAL A 45 1.19 -6.16 2.23
N HIS A 46 1.99 -7.10 1.74
CA HIS A 46 1.98 -8.49 2.18
C HIS A 46 3.04 -8.71 3.25
N VAL A 47 2.66 -9.38 4.33
CA VAL A 47 3.58 -9.77 5.39
C VAL A 47 4.49 -10.87 4.88
N ALA A 48 5.78 -10.57 4.76
CA ALA A 48 6.79 -11.51 4.30
C ALA A 48 7.53 -12.20 5.46
N SER A 49 7.75 -11.48 6.56
CA SER A 49 8.38 -12.02 7.76
C SER A 49 8.00 -11.20 9.00
N ILE A 50 8.08 -11.83 10.17
CA ILE A 50 7.76 -11.21 11.46
C ILE A 50 8.91 -11.45 12.41
N SER A 51 9.36 -10.39 13.06
CA SER A 51 10.44 -10.37 14.04
C SER A 51 9.96 -9.70 15.33
N ASN A 52 10.44 -10.18 16.47
CA ASN A 52 10.22 -9.52 17.77
C ASN A 52 11.39 -8.61 18.18
N ASP A 53 12.45 -8.57 17.36
CA ASP A 53 13.63 -7.74 17.59
C ASP A 53 13.48 -6.39 16.87
N ALA A 54 13.72 -5.31 17.60
CA ALA A 54 13.59 -3.95 17.08
C ALA A 54 14.78 -3.60 16.20
N PRO A 55 14.57 -3.23 14.92
CA PRO A 55 15.67 -2.80 14.08
C PRO A 55 16.24 -1.43 14.57
N PRO A 56 17.48 -1.09 14.20
CA PRO A 56 18.17 0.13 14.65
C PRO A 56 17.64 1.43 13.99
N PHE A 57 16.48 1.39 13.33
CA PHE A 57 15.87 2.50 12.60
C PHE A 57 14.40 2.67 12.98
N GLU A 58 13.89 3.90 12.85
CA GLU A 58 12.50 4.21 13.15
C GLU A 58 11.57 3.49 12.15
N CYS A 59 10.66 2.67 12.68
CA CYS A 59 9.68 1.93 11.90
C CYS A 59 8.35 2.68 11.88
N LYS A 60 7.75 2.77 10.69
CA LYS A 60 6.40 3.31 10.56
C LYS A 60 5.36 2.32 11.13
N PRO A 61 4.26 2.80 11.72
CA PRO A 61 3.22 1.93 12.25
C PRO A 61 2.38 1.31 11.14
N ILE A 62 1.96 0.05 11.34
CA ILE A 62 0.89 -0.57 10.54
C ILE A 62 -0.44 0.02 10.99
N LEU A 63 -1.27 0.46 10.04
CA LEU A 63 -2.56 1.10 10.33
C LEU A 63 -3.66 0.07 10.66
N GLY A 64 -3.45 -1.20 10.29
CA GLY A 64 -4.34 -2.33 10.57
C GLY A 64 -4.29 -3.41 9.48
N LEU A 65 -5.18 -4.39 9.58
CA LEU A 65 -5.41 -5.38 8.51
C LEU A 65 -6.03 -4.70 7.29
N ALA A 66 -5.60 -5.10 6.10
CA ALA A 66 -6.26 -4.72 4.86
C ALA A 66 -7.44 -5.68 4.62
N PRO A 67 -8.56 -5.20 4.05
CA PRO A 67 -9.58 -6.12 3.56
C PRO A 67 -8.97 -7.05 2.51
N GLU A 68 -9.35 -8.34 2.52
CA GLU A 68 -9.12 -9.23 1.38
C GLU A 68 -9.78 -8.57 0.15
N GLU A 69 -8.98 -8.12 -0.82
CA GLU A 69 -9.52 -7.72 -2.12
C GLU A 69 -9.96 -9.01 -2.82
N ASP A 70 -11.21 -9.40 -2.60
CA ASP A 70 -12.00 -9.87 -3.71
C ASP A 70 -12.26 -8.63 -4.59
N GLU A 71 -11.81 -8.71 -5.84
CA GLU A 71 -12.00 -7.77 -6.95
C GLU A 71 -11.00 -6.61 -7.17
N PRO A 72 -10.49 -6.45 -8.42
CA PRO A 72 -9.55 -5.40 -8.78
C PRO A 72 -10.22 -4.04 -8.70
N ALA A 73 -9.59 -3.09 -7.99
CA ALA A 73 -10.00 -1.69 -8.04
C ALA A 73 -10.06 -1.22 -9.51
N PRO A 74 -11.18 -0.64 -9.99
CA PRO A 74 -11.25 -0.12 -11.34
C PRO A 74 -10.19 0.97 -11.48
N GLU A 75 -9.32 0.82 -12.48
CA GLU A 75 -8.40 1.87 -12.88
C GLU A 75 -9.21 3.15 -13.14
N PRO A 76 -8.82 4.33 -12.61
CA PRO A 76 -9.49 5.56 -12.97
C PRO A 76 -9.27 5.78 -14.46
N GLU A 77 -10.29 5.47 -15.27
CA GLU A 77 -10.38 5.89 -16.66
C GLU A 77 -10.13 7.39 -16.71
N THR A 78 -8.97 7.72 -17.27
CA THR A 78 -8.58 9.07 -17.64
C THR A 78 -9.72 9.70 -18.43
N ALA A 79 -10.50 10.58 -17.80
CA ALA A 79 -11.40 11.48 -18.48
C ALA A 79 -10.56 12.51 -19.25
N ALA A 80 -9.99 12.07 -20.37
CA ALA A 80 -9.55 12.95 -21.43
C ALA A 80 -10.83 13.53 -22.07
N SER A 81 -11.30 14.66 -21.56
CA SER A 81 -12.26 15.49 -22.29
C SER A 81 -11.58 16.00 -23.56
N ALA A 82 -11.72 15.22 -24.62
CA ALA A 82 -11.62 15.71 -25.98
C ALA A 82 -12.83 16.64 -26.22
N LEU A 83 -12.57 17.95 -26.16
CA LEU A 83 -13.41 18.94 -26.84
C LEU A 83 -12.50 19.61 -27.86
N ASP A 84 -12.46 18.91 -28.99
CA ASP A 84 -12.08 19.32 -30.33
C ASP A 84 -12.13 20.84 -30.52
N GLY A 85 -10.95 21.45 -30.72
CA GLY A 85 -10.88 22.73 -31.39
C GLY A 85 -10.99 22.45 -32.88
N ASP A 86 -12.16 22.71 -33.47
CA ASP A 86 -12.29 22.82 -34.92
C ASP A 86 -12.36 24.29 -35.31
N ASP A 87 -11.40 24.61 -36.16
CA ASP A 87 -11.06 25.87 -36.78
C ASP A 87 -12.10 26.22 -37.85
N GLY A 88 -12.28 27.52 -38.12
CA GLY A 88 -13.43 28.02 -38.87
C GLY A 88 -13.45 27.68 -40.36
N LEU A 89 -14.64 27.82 -40.96
CA LEU A 89 -14.77 28.27 -42.35
C LEU A 89 -15.99 29.21 -42.51
N PRO A 90 -15.83 30.34 -43.22
CA PRO A 90 -16.90 31.29 -43.49
C PRO A 90 -17.73 30.90 -44.72
N PHE A 91 -19.02 31.24 -44.71
CA PHE A 91 -19.83 31.43 -45.91
C PHE A 91 -20.63 32.73 -45.80
#